data_AF-A0A352RDP0-F1
#
_entry.id   AF-A0A352RDP0-F1
#
_cell.length_a   1.000
_cell.length_b   1.000
_cell.length_c   1.000
_cell.angle_alpha   90.00
_cell.angle_beta   90.00
_cell.angle_gamma   90.00
#
_symmetry.space_group_name_H-M   'P 1'
#
loop_
_entity.id
_entity.type
_entity.pdbx_description
1 polymer ?
#
loop_
_entity_poly.entity_id
_entity_poly.type
_entity_poly.pdbx_seq_one_letter_code
_entity_poly.pdbx_strand_id
1 'polypeptide(L)'
;MKNPDLNRSDIVIRIAWLYYTYGLTQEEISKQLNLSRPMVQRLLAQANSEKLIKINIDHPMVQCLELEKKLMEQHNLRFCRVCPAPGIEFSQVLPGLATLGASVLEEFIRKSEPTTIAIGTGRTIRACVRELKSQDMSQHRIAS
;
A
#
# COMPACT_ATOMS: atom_id res chain seq x y z
N MET A 1 20.04 40.74 17.43
CA MET A 1 19.00 40.55 16.40
C MET A 1 17.96 39.59 16.95
N LYS A 2 16.79 40.11 17.35
CA LYS A 2 15.65 39.30 17.82
C LYS A 2 15.02 38.63 16.59
N ASN A 3 15.00 37.30 16.56
CA ASN A 3 14.34 36.52 15.51
C ASN A 3 12.82 36.73 15.65
N PRO A 4 12.08 37.09 14.58
CA PRO A 4 10.66 37.39 14.70
C PRO A 4 9.91 36.13 15.14
N ASP A 5 8.90 36.30 16.00
CA ASP A 5 8.06 35.23 16.51
C ASP A 5 7.58 34.32 15.37
N LEU A 6 8.20 33.13 15.25
CA LEU A 6 7.73 32.12 14.32
C LEU A 6 6.28 31.80 14.70
N ASN A 7 5.35 32.12 13.82
CA ASN A 7 3.95 31.80 14.01
C ASN A 7 3.86 30.26 14.14
N ARG A 8 2.94 29.76 14.97
CA ARG A 8 2.79 28.32 15.20
C ARG A 8 2.61 27.55 13.89
N SER A 9 1.97 28.17 12.89
CA SER A 9 1.85 27.64 11.54
C SER A 9 3.21 27.50 10.83
N ASP A 10 4.09 28.50 10.94
CA ASP A 10 5.43 28.46 10.35
C ASP A 10 6.30 27.35 10.96
N ILE A 11 6.16 27.12 12.27
CA ILE A 11 6.86 26.03 12.97
C ILE A 11 6.39 24.66 12.45
N VAL A 12 5.07 24.49 12.27
CA VAL A 12 4.48 23.25 11.73
C VAL A 12 5.02 22.97 10.32
N ILE A 13 5.01 23.99 9.44
CA ILE A 13 5.51 23.88 8.07
C ILE A 13 7.01 23.58 8.07
N ARG A 14 7.80 24.25 8.93
CA ARG A 14 9.24 24.04 9.01
C ARG A 14 9.60 22.63 9.48
N ILE A 15 8.87 22.09 10.47
CA ILE A 15 9.04 20.70 10.92
C ILE A 15 8.72 19.73 9.78
N ALA A 16 7.61 19.93 9.07
CA ALA A 16 7.23 19.09 7.94
C ALA A 16 8.29 19.14 6.82
N TRP A 17 8.79 20.33 6.49
CA TRP A 17 9.84 20.51 5.49
C TRP A 17 11.13 19.76 5.86
N LEU A 18 11.60 19.91 7.11
CA LEU A 18 12.80 19.22 7.60
C LEU A 18 12.64 17.69 7.59
N TYR A 19 11.46 17.20 7.94
CA TYR A 19 11.17 15.77 7.95
C TYR A 19 11.06 15.17 6.54
N TYR A 20 10.21 15.75 5.68
CA TYR A 20 9.89 15.17 4.38
C TYR A 20 10.90 15.53 3.27
N THR A 21 11.55 16.70 3.35
CA THR A 21 12.49 17.16 2.31
C THR A 21 13.93 16.78 2.63
N TYR A 22 14.33 16.94 3.90
CA TYR A 22 15.71 16.66 4.34
C TYR A 22 15.88 15.29 5.01
N GLY A 23 14.79 14.54 5.21
CA GLY A 23 14.85 13.19 5.81
C GLY A 23 15.31 13.18 7.26
N LEU A 24 15.27 14.32 7.95
CA LEU A 24 15.72 14.40 9.34
C LEU A 24 14.79 13.62 10.26
N THR A 25 15.37 12.93 11.23
CA THR A 25 14.63 12.26 12.28
C THR A 25 13.94 13.27 13.19
N GLN A 26 12.86 12.87 13.86
CA GLN A 26 12.19 13.72 14.85
C GLN A 26 13.14 14.14 15.98
N GLU A 27 14.16 13.33 16.29
CA GLU A 27 15.18 13.65 17.29
C GLU A 27 16.13 14.75 16.81
N GLU A 28 16.60 14.70 15.56
CA GLU A 28 17.44 15.75 14.98
C GLU A 28 16.68 17.07 14.87
N ILE A 29 15.41 17.02 14.44
CA ILE A 29 14.53 18.20 14.38
C ILE A 29 14.31 18.79 15.78
N SER A 30 14.13 17.95 16.80
CA SER A 30 13.94 18.41 18.19
C SER A 30 15.14 19.21 18.70
N LYS A 31 16.37 18.74 18.41
CA LYS A 31 17.62 19.42 18.75
C LYS A 31 17.79 20.72 17.95
N GLN A 32 17.47 20.70 16.66
CA GLN A 32 17.65 21.86 15.77
C GLN A 32 16.68 23.01 16.07
N LEU A 33 15.44 22.70 16.48
CA LEU A 33 14.40 23.70 16.76
C LEU A 33 14.23 24.00 18.25
N ASN A 34 15.03 23.37 19.12
CA ASN A 34 14.91 23.46 20.58
C ASN A 34 13.49 23.14 21.07
N LEU A 35 12.88 22.09 20.50
CA LEU A 35 11.56 21.59 20.84
C LEU A 35 11.67 20.19 21.44
N SER A 36 10.70 19.79 22.26
CA SER A 36 10.65 18.40 22.74
C SER A 36 10.22 17.44 21.61
N ARG A 37 10.75 16.21 21.60
CA ARG A 37 10.37 15.17 20.63
C ARG A 37 8.85 14.92 20.56
N PRO A 38 8.09 14.86 21.68
CA PRO A 38 6.62 14.75 21.62
C PRO A 38 5.96 15.96 20.95
N MET A 39 6.50 17.16 21.12
CA MET A 39 6.00 18.36 20.44
C MET A 39 6.23 18.27 18.93
N VAL A 40 7.42 17.85 18.50
CA VAL A 40 7.73 17.64 17.07
C VAL A 40 6.79 16.61 16.45
N GLN A 41 6.56 15.48 17.12
CA GLN A 41 5.63 14.45 16.65
C GLN A 41 4.20 15.01 16.53
N ARG A 42 3.73 15.76 17.53
CA ARG A 42 2.39 16.36 17.52
C ARG A 42 2.22 17.37 16.39
N LEU A 43 3.23 18.21 16.14
CA LEU A 43 3.19 19.23 15.08
C LEU A 43 3.28 18.59 13.68
N LEU A 44 4.06 17.51 13.52
CA LEU A 44 4.11 16.74 12.28
C LEU A 44 2.77 16.04 12.00
N ALA A 45 2.13 15.47 13.02
CA ALA A 45 0.80 14.90 12.91
C ALA A 45 -0.24 15.98 12.54
N GLN A 46 -0.14 17.18 13.12
CA GLN A 46 -0.99 18.32 12.80
C GLN A 46 -0.85 18.72 11.31
N ALA A 47 0.38 18.79 10.79
CA ALA A 47 0.63 19.07 9.37
C ALA A 47 -0.04 18.06 8.43
N ASN A 48 -0.01 16.77 8.82
CA ASN A 48 -0.67 15.70 8.07
C ASN A 48 -2.20 15.80 8.13
N SER A 49 -2.78 16.06 9.32
CA SER A 49 -4.24 16.18 9.47
C SER A 49 -4.81 17.40 8.76
N GLU A 50 -4.06 18.50 8.72
CA GLU A 50 -4.44 19.74 8.02
C GLU A 50 -4.17 19.67 6.50
N LYS A 51 -3.67 18.54 5.99
CA LYS A 51 -3.33 18.32 4.57
C LYS A 51 -2.34 19.35 4.01
N LEU A 52 -1.44 19.87 4.86
CA LEU A 52 -0.38 20.80 4.45
C LEU A 52 0.73 20.12 3.64
N ILE A 53 0.76 18.78 3.65
CA ILE A 53 1.75 17.95 2.97
C ILE A 53 1.05 17.16 1.87
N LYS A 54 1.53 17.30 0.64
CA LYS A 54 1.12 16.46 -0.49
C LYS A 54 2.28 15.54 -0.87
N ILE A 55 2.14 14.25 -0.58
CA ILE A 55 3.10 13.24 -1.04
C ILE A 55 2.68 12.82 -2.44
N ASN A 56 3.52 13.09 -3.43
CA ASN A 56 3.34 12.58 -4.78
C ASN A 56 4.24 11.36 -4.96
N ILE A 57 3.64 10.19 -5.16
CA ILE A 57 4.38 8.97 -5.48
C ILE A 57 4.16 8.71 -6.96
N ASP A 58 5.20 8.93 -7.77
CA ASP A 58 5.15 8.69 -9.21
C ASP A 58 5.50 7.22 -9.50
N HIS A 59 4.51 6.35 -9.38
CA HIS A 59 4.66 4.93 -9.69
C HIS A 59 3.33 4.33 -10.19
N PRO A 60 3.32 3.52 -11.27
CA PRO A 60 2.10 2.90 -11.80
C PRO A 60 1.31 2.06 -10.78
N MET A 61 1.99 1.50 -9.77
CA MET A 61 1.34 0.79 -8.66
C MET A 61 0.41 1.68 -7.83
N VAL A 62 0.69 2.97 -7.70
CA VAL A 62 -0.15 3.89 -6.92
C VAL A 62 -1.53 3.99 -7.56
N GLN A 63 -1.59 4.08 -8.89
CA GLN A 63 -2.85 4.08 -9.63
C GLN A 63 -3.62 2.77 -9.42
N CYS A 64 -2.92 1.63 -9.38
CA CYS A 64 -3.53 0.33 -9.09
C CYS A 64 -4.12 0.29 -7.67
N LEU A 65 -3.38 0.75 -6.66
CA LEU A 65 -3.83 0.80 -5.26
C LEU A 65 -5.05 1.73 -5.07
N GLU A 66 -5.05 2.89 -5.72
CA GLU A 66 -6.21 3.79 -5.71
C GLU A 66 -7.43 3.15 -6.38
N LEU A 67 -7.22 2.43 -7.48
CA LEU A 67 -8.29 1.74 -8.20
C LEU A 67 -8.84 0.58 -7.37
N GLU A 68 -7.99 -0.22 -6.71
CA GLU A 68 -8.41 -1.26 -5.76
C GLU A 68 -9.35 -0.70 -4.70
N LYS A 69 -8.94 0.40 -4.05
CA LYS A 69 -9.75 1.05 -3.01
C LYS A 69 -11.10 1.52 -3.56
N LYS A 70 -11.10 2.20 -4.71
CA LYS A 70 -12.33 2.68 -5.36
C LYS A 70 -13.27 1.52 -5.70
N LEU A 71 -12.75 0.44 -6.29
CA LEU A 71 -13.54 -0.74 -6.64
C LEU A 71 -14.15 -1.40 -5.39
N MET A 72 -13.38 -1.50 -4.31
CA MET A 72 -13.87 -2.03 -3.03
C MET A 72 -15.00 -1.18 -2.45
N GLU A 73 -14.84 0.14 -2.41
CA GLU A 73 -15.85 1.06 -1.88
C GLU A 73 -17.12 1.09 -2.74
N GLN A 74 -16.97 1.15 -4.07
CA GLN A 74 -18.10 1.24 -5.00
C GLN A 74 -18.92 -0.04 -5.08
N HIS A 75 -18.27 -1.21 -4.99
CA HIS A 75 -18.94 -2.51 -5.13
C HIS A 75 -19.04 -3.30 -3.83
N ASN A 76 -18.70 -2.68 -2.69
CA ASN A 76 -18.69 -3.31 -1.36
C ASN A 76 -17.90 -4.64 -1.34
N LEU A 77 -16.75 -4.68 -2.01
CA LEU A 77 -15.92 -5.88 -2.09
C LEU A 77 -15.09 -6.02 -0.83
N ARG A 78 -15.03 -7.24 -0.29
CA ARG A 78 -14.11 -7.57 0.83
C ARG A 78 -12.64 -7.55 0.39
N PHE A 79 -12.38 -7.76 -0.89
CA PHE A 79 -11.04 -7.89 -1.43
C PHE A 79 -11.03 -7.50 -2.91
N CYS A 80 -10.03 -6.75 -3.32
CA CYS A 80 -9.77 -6.41 -4.72
C CYS A 80 -8.26 -6.27 -4.92
N ARG A 81 -7.77 -6.74 -6.08
CA ARG A 81 -6.40 -6.54 -6.53
C ARG A 81 -6.42 -6.10 -7.99
N VAL A 82 -5.59 -5.11 -8.33
CA VAL A 82 -5.49 -4.55 -9.68
C VAL A 82 -4.08 -4.76 -10.19
N CYS A 83 -3.96 -5.39 -11.35
CA CYS A 83 -2.69 -5.57 -12.05
C CYS A 83 -2.52 -4.48 -13.12
N PRO A 84 -1.35 -3.85 -13.24
CA PRO A 84 -1.04 -3.01 -14.40
C PRO A 84 -0.96 -3.89 -15.64
N ALA A 85 -1.56 -3.44 -16.74
CA ALA A 85 -1.49 -4.12 -18.02
C ALA A 85 -0.89 -3.20 -19.09
N PRO A 86 -0.03 -3.71 -19.99
CA PRO A 86 0.54 -2.91 -21.08
C PRO A 86 -0.45 -2.65 -22.23
N GLY A 87 -1.64 -3.26 -22.18
CA GLY A 87 -2.70 -3.11 -23.18
C GLY A 87 -3.97 -3.84 -22.74
N ILE A 88 -4.95 -3.95 -23.64
CA ILE A 88 -6.28 -4.52 -23.36
C ILE A 88 -6.47 -5.94 -23.89
N GLU A 89 -5.55 -6.41 -24.74
CA GLU A 89 -5.64 -7.76 -25.31
C GLU A 89 -5.43 -8.82 -24.23
N PHE A 90 -6.22 -9.89 -24.29
CA PHE A 90 -6.18 -10.93 -23.24
C PHE A 90 -4.78 -11.54 -23.08
N SER A 91 -4.02 -11.69 -24.17
CA SER A 91 -2.63 -12.19 -24.16
C SER A 91 -1.66 -11.25 -23.42
N GLN A 92 -1.94 -9.95 -23.40
CA GLN A 92 -1.13 -8.93 -22.73
C GLN A 92 -1.48 -8.80 -21.24
N VAL A 93 -2.74 -9.05 -20.88
CA VAL A 93 -3.25 -8.93 -19.50
C VAL A 93 -3.03 -10.22 -18.70
N LEU A 94 -3.15 -11.39 -19.35
CA LEU A 94 -3.14 -12.69 -18.69
C LEU A 94 -1.89 -12.96 -17.84
N PRO A 95 -0.65 -12.66 -18.26
CA PRO A 95 0.54 -12.91 -17.45
C PRO A 95 0.51 -12.16 -16.12
N GLY A 96 0.14 -10.88 -16.15
CA GLY A 96 0.02 -10.06 -14.94
C GLY A 96 -1.07 -10.57 -14.00
N LEU A 97 -2.24 -10.94 -14.54
CA LEU A 97 -3.31 -11.56 -13.76
C LEU A 97 -2.89 -12.90 -13.16
N ALA A 98 -2.12 -13.72 -13.89
CA ALA A 98 -1.65 -15.01 -13.42
C ALA A 98 -0.73 -14.86 -12.21
N THR A 99 0.29 -13.98 -12.31
CA THR A 99 1.22 -13.73 -11.22
C THR A 99 0.53 -13.12 -9.99
N LEU A 100 -0.32 -12.10 -10.19
CA LEU A 100 -1.04 -11.46 -9.10
C LEU A 100 -2.03 -12.43 -8.44
N GLY A 101 -2.80 -13.17 -9.25
CA GLY A 101 -3.75 -14.16 -8.77
C GLY A 101 -3.08 -15.30 -8.01
N ALA A 102 -1.90 -15.75 -8.44
CA ALA A 102 -1.11 -16.74 -7.72
C ALA A 102 -0.65 -16.22 -6.35
N SER A 103 -0.15 -14.97 -6.28
CA SER A 103 0.21 -14.33 -5.02
C SER A 103 -0.98 -14.28 -4.06
N VAL A 104 -2.16 -13.92 -4.56
CA VAL A 104 -3.38 -13.92 -3.75
C VAL A 104 -3.72 -15.32 -3.26
N LEU A 105 -3.68 -16.33 -4.13
CA LEU A 105 -3.93 -17.72 -3.76
C LEU A 105 -2.95 -18.22 -2.69
N GLU A 106 -1.66 -17.86 -2.78
CA GLU A 106 -0.67 -18.20 -1.76
C GLU A 106 -1.02 -17.64 -0.38
N GLU A 107 -1.59 -16.43 -0.28
CA GLU A 107 -2.04 -15.85 1.00
C GLU A 107 -3.14 -16.71 1.68
N PHE A 108 -3.97 -17.39 0.90
CA PHE A 108 -5.01 -18.29 1.41
C PHE A 108 -4.50 -19.70 1.70
N ILE A 109 -3.63 -20.22 0.83
CA ILE A 109 -3.08 -21.59 0.94
C ILE A 109 -2.04 -21.70 2.05
N ARG A 110 -1.31 -20.62 2.39
CA ARG A 110 -0.31 -20.64 3.47
C ARG A 110 -0.92 -20.61 4.88
N LYS A 111 -2.24 -20.50 5.00
CA LYS A 111 -2.92 -20.52 6.30
C LYS A 111 -2.82 -21.92 6.91
N SER A 112 -2.48 -21.99 8.20
CA SER A 112 -2.38 -23.26 8.94
C SER A 112 -3.74 -23.95 9.12
N GLU A 113 -4.84 -23.20 8.99
CA GLU A 113 -6.20 -23.69 9.15
C GLU A 113 -6.65 -24.53 7.94
N PRO A 114 -7.06 -25.80 8.15
CA PRO A 114 -7.61 -26.64 7.09
C PRO A 114 -8.79 -25.93 6.39
N THR A 115 -8.63 -25.66 5.09
CA THR A 115 -9.60 -24.90 4.30
C THR A 115 -10.01 -25.69 3.07
N THR A 116 -11.30 -25.66 2.74
CA THR A 116 -11.81 -26.19 1.46
C THR A 116 -11.76 -25.09 0.41
N ILE A 117 -11.04 -25.33 -0.68
CA ILE A 117 -10.84 -24.39 -1.79
C ILE A 117 -11.68 -24.89 -2.97
N ALA A 118 -12.73 -24.15 -3.32
CA ALA A 118 -13.50 -24.40 -4.53
C ALA A 118 -12.80 -23.77 -5.74
N ILE A 119 -12.53 -24.57 -6.77
CA ILE A 119 -11.83 -24.14 -7.98
C ILE A 119 -12.80 -24.21 -9.16
N GLY A 120 -13.07 -23.04 -9.76
CA GLY A 120 -13.80 -22.96 -11.02
C GLY A 120 -12.94 -23.29 -12.24
N THR A 121 -13.58 -23.39 -13.40
CA THR A 121 -12.89 -23.60 -14.68
C THR A 121 -12.57 -22.26 -15.37
N GLY A 122 -11.48 -22.21 -16.13
CA GLY A 122 -11.15 -21.03 -16.94
C GLY A 122 -9.67 -20.86 -17.23
N ARG A 123 -9.36 -20.13 -18.32
CA ARG A 123 -7.99 -19.85 -18.76
C ARG A 123 -7.21 -19.06 -17.70
N THR A 124 -7.84 -18.07 -17.06
CA THR A 124 -7.22 -17.25 -16.02
C THR A 124 -6.91 -18.06 -14.77
N ILE A 125 -7.87 -18.83 -14.25
CA ILE A 125 -7.65 -19.69 -13.08
C ILE A 125 -6.54 -20.71 -13.33
N ARG A 126 -6.55 -21.36 -14.50
CA ARG A 126 -5.47 -22.28 -14.89
C ARG A 126 -4.10 -21.60 -14.95
N ALA A 127 -4.04 -20.36 -15.44
CA ALA A 127 -2.80 -19.59 -15.48
C ALA A 127 -2.32 -19.25 -14.06
N CYS A 128 -3.19 -18.78 -13.16
CA CYS A 128 -2.82 -18.52 -11.77
C CYS A 128 -2.28 -19.76 -11.06
N VAL A 129 -2.94 -20.92 -11.22
CA VAL A 129 -2.50 -22.17 -10.58
C VAL A 129 -1.13 -22.62 -11.12
N ARG A 130 -0.82 -22.36 -12.39
CA ARG A 130 0.49 -22.69 -12.98
C ARG A 130 1.65 -21.87 -12.43
N GLU A 131 1.38 -20.66 -11.95
CA GLU A 131 2.38 -19.79 -11.33
C GLU A 131 2.64 -20.15 -9.85
N LEU A 132 1.79 -20.98 -9.23
CA LEU A 132 1.99 -21.42 -7.85
C LEU A 132 3.21 -22.34 -7.74
N LYS A 133 4.03 -22.11 -6.71
CA LYS A 133 5.11 -23.03 -6.36
C LYS A 133 4.55 -24.28 -5.69
N SER A 134 5.02 -25.45 -6.13
CA SER A 134 4.67 -26.72 -5.50
C SER A 134 5.12 -26.73 -4.04
N GLN A 135 4.18 -26.96 -3.12
CA GLN A 135 4.40 -27.05 -1.68
C GLN A 135 3.49 -28.15 -1.11
N ASP A 136 3.90 -28.81 -0.03
CA ASP A 136 3.03 -29.73 0.70
C ASP A 136 1.96 -28.92 1.43
N MET A 137 0.72 -29.10 1.00
CA MET A 137 -0.47 -28.39 1.47
C MET A 137 -1.62 -29.38 1.71
N SER A 138 -1.26 -30.60 2.14
CA SER A 138 -2.17 -31.72 2.35
C SER A 138 -3.27 -31.48 3.38
N GLN A 139 -3.15 -30.45 4.23
CA GLN A 139 -4.21 -30.03 5.15
C GLN A 139 -5.42 -29.39 4.44
N HIS A 140 -5.25 -28.86 3.22
CA HIS A 140 -6.34 -28.24 2.46
C HIS A 140 -7.07 -29.27 1.61
N ARG A 141 -8.36 -29.00 1.34
CA ARG A 141 -9.19 -29.81 0.45
C ARG A 141 -9.52 -29.01 -0.80
N ILE A 142 -9.48 -29.65 -1.97
CA ILE A 142 -9.93 -29.03 -3.23
C ILE A 142 -11.31 -29.57 -3.56
N ALA A 143 -12.24 -28.66 -3.88
CA ALA A 143 -13.55 -28.96 -4.44
C ALA A 143 -13.65 -28.33 -5.84
N SER A 144 -14.35 -28.98 -6.77
CA SER A 144 -14.58 -28.49 -8.13
C SER A 144 -16.03 -28.64 -8.52
#